data_AF-A0A847K2J4-F1
#
_entry.id   AF-A0A847K2J4-F1
#
_cell.length_a   1.000
_cell.length_b   1.000
_cell.length_c   1.000
_cell.angle_alpha   90.00
_cell.angle_beta   90.00
_cell.angle_gamma   90.00
#
_symmetry.space_group_name_H-M   'P 1'
#
loop_
_entity.id
_entity.type
_entity.pdbx_description
1 polymer ?
#
loop_
_entity_poly.entity_id
_entity_poly.type
_entity_poly.pdbx_seq_one_letter_code
_entity_poly.pdbx_strand_id
1 'polypeptide(L)'
;MSTIDWEELRSAAIAAKKNAYAPYSGYPVGAAALVDDGRIVSGCNVENASYGLGTCAENGVVADLYRTGGGRLRAIYCVNGSGEPVVPCGRCRQILYEHGGAGLLVAIPEQIMTLGQLLPHAFGPAHLREVPSATARNLPTTD
;
A
#
# COMPACT_ATOMS: atom_id res chain seq x y z
N MET A 1 17.95 14.15 -0.51
CA MET A 1 16.57 13.71 -0.27
C MET A 1 15.69 14.58 -1.14
N SER A 2 15.04 14.02 -2.16
CA SER A 2 14.07 14.76 -2.94
C SER A 2 12.89 15.15 -2.04
N THR A 3 12.44 16.40 -2.16
CA THR A 3 11.19 16.86 -1.56
C THR A 3 10.03 16.10 -2.21
N ILE A 4 9.07 15.63 -1.42
CA ILE A 4 7.90 14.91 -1.93
C ILE A 4 6.99 15.89 -2.67
N ASP A 5 6.75 15.64 -3.95
CA ASP A 5 5.74 16.34 -4.73
C ASP A 5 4.38 15.64 -4.58
N TRP A 6 3.52 16.22 -3.73
CA TRP A 6 2.20 15.64 -3.45
C TRP A 6 1.21 15.82 -4.60
N GLU A 7 1.37 16.84 -5.44
CA GLU A 7 0.49 17.05 -6.58
C GLU A 7 0.81 16.07 -7.71
N GLU A 8 2.08 15.72 -7.89
CA GLU A 8 2.51 14.65 -8.79
C GLU A 8 1.91 13.31 -8.37
N LEU A 9 1.99 12.95 -7.07
CA LEU A 9 1.38 11.73 -6.54
C LEU A 9 -0.14 11.74 -6.68
N ARG A 10 -0.80 12.87 -6.39
CA ARG A 10 -2.24 13.02 -6.58
C ARG A 10 -2.64 12.81 -8.04
N SER A 11 -1.91 13.43 -8.97
CA SER A 11 -2.15 13.30 -10.41
C SER A 11 -1.99 11.86 -10.89
N ALA A 12 -0.93 11.17 -10.44
CA ALA A 12 -0.71 9.76 -10.75
C ALA A 12 -1.81 8.86 -10.16
N ALA A 13 -2.27 9.12 -8.93
CA ALA A 13 -3.38 8.37 -8.32
C ALA A 13 -4.70 8.57 -9.09
N ILE A 14 -5.00 9.81 -9.51
CA ILE A 14 -6.17 10.12 -10.35
C ILE A 14 -6.08 9.40 -11.70
N ALA A 15 -4.90 9.34 -12.31
CA ALA A 15 -4.68 8.62 -13.56
C ALA A 15 -4.90 7.12 -13.38
N ALA A 16 -4.34 6.51 -12.33
CA ALA A 16 -4.50 5.09 -12.04
C ALA A 16 -5.98 4.71 -11.78
N LYS A 17 -6.71 5.54 -11.03
CA LYS A 17 -8.14 5.36 -10.73
C LYS A 17 -8.99 5.15 -12.00
N LYS A 18 -8.62 5.77 -13.14
CA LYS A 18 -9.36 5.61 -14.41
C LYS A 18 -9.41 4.16 -14.91
N ASN A 19 -8.49 3.32 -14.46
CA ASN A 19 -8.41 1.90 -14.81
C ASN A 19 -9.03 0.98 -13.75
N ALA A 20 -9.65 1.55 -12.71
CA ALA A 20 -10.29 0.76 -11.65
C ALA A 20 -11.38 -0.16 -12.21
N TYR A 21 -11.31 -1.43 -11.86
CA TYR A 21 -12.40 -2.39 -12.10
C TYR A 21 -13.24 -2.48 -10.84
N ALA A 22 -14.27 -1.63 -10.75
CA ALA A 22 -15.16 -1.56 -9.58
C ALA A 22 -16.66 -1.62 -9.95
N PRO A 23 -17.11 -2.62 -10.75
CA PRO A 23 -18.49 -2.67 -11.21
C PRO A 23 -19.49 -3.05 -10.11
N TYR A 24 -19.05 -3.64 -8.99
CA TYR A 24 -19.93 -4.12 -7.94
C TYR A 24 -20.20 -3.01 -6.90
N SER A 25 -19.17 -2.32 -6.42
CA SER A 25 -19.37 -1.21 -5.48
C SER A 25 -19.71 0.12 -6.15
N GLY A 26 -19.31 0.31 -7.41
CA GLY A 26 -19.33 1.63 -8.04
C GLY A 26 -18.37 2.63 -7.39
N TYR A 27 -17.37 2.16 -6.63
CA TYR A 27 -16.43 2.98 -5.88
C TYR A 27 -14.99 2.82 -6.41
N PRO A 28 -14.61 3.53 -7.49
CA PRO A 28 -13.27 3.45 -8.05
C PRO A 28 -12.27 4.21 -7.17
N VAL A 29 -11.14 3.57 -6.90
CA VAL A 29 -10.03 4.07 -6.08
C VAL A 29 -8.74 3.97 -6.88
N GLY A 30 -7.92 5.01 -6.82
CA GLY A 30 -6.55 5.01 -7.34
C GLY A 30 -5.56 5.38 -6.26
N ALA A 31 -4.33 4.88 -6.37
CA ALA A 31 -3.24 5.20 -5.46
C ALA A 31 -1.92 5.34 -6.23
N ALA A 32 -1.04 6.20 -5.74
CA ALA A 32 0.32 6.34 -6.24
C ALA A 32 1.29 6.60 -5.09
N ALA A 33 2.51 6.09 -5.20
CA ALA A 33 3.52 6.21 -4.18
C ALA A 33 4.90 6.54 -4.75
N LEU A 34 5.64 7.36 -4.01
CA LEU A 34 7.06 7.66 -4.25
C LEU A 34 7.90 6.54 -3.63
N VAL A 35 8.84 6.01 -4.42
CA VAL A 35 9.82 5.01 -3.99
C VAL A 35 11.14 5.70 -3.61
N ASP A 36 11.99 5.03 -2.83
CA ASP A 36 13.27 5.55 -2.34
C ASP A 36 14.32 5.81 -3.42
N ASP A 37 14.17 5.24 -4.61
CA ASP A 37 14.96 5.55 -5.80
C ASP A 37 14.39 6.70 -6.66
N GLY A 38 13.28 7.31 -6.23
CA GLY A 38 12.67 8.48 -6.87
C GLY A 38 11.59 8.16 -7.89
N ARG A 39 11.33 6.89 -8.23
CA ARG A 39 10.25 6.55 -9.17
C ARG A 39 8.88 6.62 -8.49
N ILE A 40 7.84 6.78 -9.31
CA ILE A 40 6.44 6.66 -8.88
C ILE A 40 5.88 5.32 -9.36
N VAL A 41 5.21 4.62 -8.46
CA VAL A 41 4.44 3.40 -8.75
C VAL A 41 2.98 3.63 -8.42
N SER A 42 2.08 2.99 -9.14
CA SER A 42 0.65 3.28 -9.03
C SER A 42 -0.25 2.06 -9.15
N GLY A 43 -1.48 2.18 -8.69
CA GLY A 43 -2.46 1.10 -8.67
C GLY A 43 -3.91 1.60 -8.59
N CYS A 44 -4.84 0.71 -8.90
CA CYS A 44 -6.27 0.94 -8.76
C CYS A 44 -6.93 -0.30 -8.14
N ASN A 45 -8.14 -0.14 -7.59
CA ASN A 45 -8.86 -1.29 -7.07
C ASN A 45 -9.40 -2.18 -8.20
N VAL A 46 -9.38 -3.49 -7.94
CA VAL A 46 -9.90 -4.52 -8.84
C VAL A 46 -10.78 -5.43 -8.01
N GLU A 47 -12.08 -5.35 -8.27
CA GLU A 47 -13.09 -6.14 -7.58
C GLU A 47 -13.25 -7.54 -8.19
N ASN A 48 -13.98 -8.39 -7.48
CA ASN A 48 -14.26 -9.74 -7.89
C ASN A 48 -15.68 -10.13 -7.45
N ALA A 49 -16.34 -11.01 -8.22
CA ALA A 49 -17.66 -11.53 -7.89
C ALA A 49 -17.71 -12.21 -6.50
N SER A 50 -16.60 -12.86 -6.10
CA SER A 50 -16.37 -13.25 -4.70
C SER A 50 -15.71 -12.08 -3.98
N TYR A 51 -16.50 -11.29 -3.26
CA TYR A 51 -16.10 -9.95 -2.80
C TYR A 51 -14.82 -9.95 -1.95
N GLY A 52 -14.56 -11.01 -1.19
CA GLY A 52 -13.35 -11.15 -0.37
C GLY A 52 -12.04 -11.26 -1.17
N LEU A 53 -12.11 -11.53 -2.47
CA LEU A 53 -10.95 -11.60 -3.37
C LEU A 53 -10.56 -10.24 -3.97
N GLY A 54 -11.37 -9.21 -3.75
CA GLY A 54 -11.09 -7.86 -4.24
C GLY A 54 -9.78 -7.28 -3.69
N THR A 55 -9.01 -6.65 -4.56
CA THR A 55 -7.77 -5.97 -4.20
C THR A 55 -7.95 -4.46 -4.22
N CYS A 56 -7.52 -3.79 -3.15
CA CYS A 56 -7.52 -2.33 -3.08
C CYS A 56 -6.42 -1.72 -3.96
N ALA A 57 -6.48 -0.41 -4.20
CA ALA A 57 -5.51 0.31 -5.04
C ALA A 57 -4.07 0.23 -4.48
N GLU A 58 -3.93 0.24 -3.16
CA GLU A 58 -2.65 0.15 -2.45
C GLU A 58 -1.96 -1.21 -2.66
N ASN A 59 -2.72 -2.28 -2.89
CA ASN A 59 -2.16 -3.57 -3.29
C ASN A 59 -1.56 -3.50 -4.70
N GLY A 60 -2.21 -2.76 -5.61
CA GLY A 60 -1.68 -2.49 -6.95
C GLY A 60 -0.38 -1.70 -6.91
N VAL A 61 -0.28 -0.69 -6.05
CA VAL A 61 0.96 0.07 -5.79
C VAL A 61 2.10 -0.86 -5.36
N VAL A 62 1.83 -1.80 -4.46
CA VAL A 62 2.85 -2.77 -3.99
C VAL A 62 3.22 -3.79 -5.06
N ALA A 63 2.24 -4.27 -5.83
CA ALA A 63 2.53 -5.15 -6.96
C ALA A 63 3.43 -4.44 -7.98
N ASP A 64 3.13 -3.17 -8.27
CA ASP A 64 3.89 -2.34 -9.21
C ASP A 64 5.30 -1.99 -8.66
N LEU A 65 5.44 -1.75 -7.35
CA LEU A 65 6.74 -1.62 -6.67
C LEU A 65 7.67 -2.78 -7.02
N TYR A 66 7.23 -4.02 -6.84
CA TYR A 66 8.07 -5.20 -7.11
C TYR A 66 8.23 -5.49 -8.59
N ARG A 67 7.19 -5.29 -9.40
CA ARG A 67 7.26 -5.42 -10.87
C ARG A 67 8.30 -4.48 -11.49
N THR A 68 8.53 -3.33 -10.87
CA THR A 68 9.45 -2.27 -11.36
C THR A 68 10.81 -2.26 -10.67
N GLY A 69 11.15 -3.28 -9.86
CA GLY A 69 12.51 -3.44 -9.30
C GLY A 69 12.62 -3.41 -7.77
N GLY A 70 11.51 -3.32 -7.03
CA GLY A 70 11.50 -3.34 -5.57
C GLY A 70 12.02 -2.03 -4.93
N GLY A 71 12.32 -2.04 -3.63
CA GLY A 71 12.71 -0.83 -2.89
C GLY A 71 11.73 -0.51 -1.76
N ARG A 72 11.74 0.74 -1.30
CA ARG A 72 10.93 1.19 -0.15
C ARG A 72 10.01 2.34 -0.52
N LEU A 73 8.76 2.25 -0.07
CA LEU A 73 7.81 3.36 -0.20
C LEU A 73 8.16 4.49 0.76
N ARG A 74 8.15 5.72 0.27
CA ARG A 74 8.46 6.95 1.04
C ARG A 74 7.24 7.81 1.29
N ALA A 75 6.33 7.89 0.33
CA ALA A 75 5.07 8.62 0.43
C ALA A 75 3.99 7.96 -0.42
N ILE A 76 2.72 8.06 -0.03
CA ILE A 76 1.58 7.53 -0.80
C ILE A 76 0.38 8.50 -0.74
N TYR A 77 -0.33 8.60 -1.87
CA TYR A 77 -1.58 9.33 -2.03
C TYR A 77 -2.64 8.40 -2.61
N CYS A 78 -3.82 8.32 -1.98
CA CYS A 78 -4.96 7.53 -2.46
C CYS A 78 -6.14 8.46 -2.74
N VAL A 79 -6.92 8.21 -3.80
CA VAL A 79 -8.09 9.02 -4.19
C VAL A 79 -9.33 8.18 -4.48
N ASN A 80 -10.51 8.74 -4.19
CA ASN A 80 -11.81 8.16 -4.55
C ASN A 80 -12.26 8.54 -5.99
N GLY A 81 -13.49 8.17 -6.34
CA GLY A 81 -14.18 8.51 -7.59
C GLY A 81 -14.15 10.00 -7.94
N SER A 82 -14.26 10.87 -6.94
CA SER A 82 -14.24 12.33 -7.06
C SER A 82 -12.84 12.93 -7.14
N GLY A 83 -11.79 12.12 -6.99
CA GLY A 83 -10.40 12.60 -6.93
C GLY A 83 -10.02 13.19 -5.57
N GLU A 84 -10.85 12.98 -4.55
CA GLU A 84 -10.59 13.42 -3.18
C GLU A 84 -9.71 12.38 -2.47
N PRO A 85 -8.79 12.83 -1.59
CA PRO A 85 -7.98 11.94 -0.78
C PRO A 85 -8.83 10.96 0.04
N VAL A 86 -8.36 9.71 0.20
CA VAL A 86 -8.97 8.71 1.07
C VAL A 86 -7.94 8.03 1.97
N VAL A 87 -8.38 7.63 3.15
CA VAL A 87 -7.52 6.93 4.12
C VAL A 87 -7.42 5.44 3.75
N PRO A 88 -6.21 4.86 3.69
CA PRO A 88 -6.06 3.41 3.46
C PRO A 88 -6.83 2.57 4.48
N CYS A 89 -7.48 1.50 4.00
CA CYS A 89 -8.18 0.56 4.89
C CYS A 89 -7.20 -0.22 5.77
N GLY A 90 -7.68 -0.84 6.86
CA GLY A 90 -6.81 -1.55 7.83
C GLY A 90 -5.89 -2.60 7.19
N ARG A 91 -6.41 -3.38 6.22
CA ARG A 91 -5.62 -4.35 5.43
C ARG A 91 -4.48 -3.67 4.69
N CYS A 92 -4.75 -2.56 4.02
CA CYS A 92 -3.75 -1.84 3.24
C CYS A 92 -2.73 -1.13 4.12
N ARG A 93 -3.12 -0.63 5.30
CA ARG A 93 -2.16 -0.09 6.27
C ARG A 93 -1.10 -1.13 6.63
N GLN A 94 -1.51 -2.36 6.91
CA GLN A 94 -0.57 -3.44 7.26
C GLN A 94 0.34 -3.82 6.07
N ILE A 95 -0.21 -3.90 4.86
CA ILE A 95 0.57 -4.16 3.64
C ILE A 95 1.60 -3.04 3.39
N LEU A 96 1.16 -1.78 3.43
CA LEU A 96 2.04 -0.62 3.25
C LEU A 96 3.11 -0.56 4.36
N TYR A 97 2.80 -1.04 5.56
CA TYR A 97 3.75 -1.08 6.67
C TYR A 97 4.93 -1.99 6.36
N GLU A 98 4.70 -3.13 5.71
CA GLU A 98 5.76 -4.04 5.27
C GLU A 98 6.74 -3.33 4.32
N HIS A 99 6.26 -2.47 3.42
CA HIS A 99 7.05 -1.89 2.32
C HIS A 99 7.53 -0.45 2.53
N GLY A 100 6.92 0.29 3.46
CA GLY A 100 7.29 1.67 3.81
C GLY A 100 7.63 1.86 5.28
N GLY A 101 7.18 0.95 6.16
CA GLY A 101 7.42 1.02 7.60
C GLY A 101 6.63 2.13 8.28
N ALA A 102 6.86 2.32 9.58
CA ALA A 102 6.18 3.34 10.37
C ALA A 102 6.39 4.77 9.84
N GLY A 103 7.50 5.04 9.16
CA GLY A 103 7.85 6.35 8.61
C GLY A 103 7.25 6.66 7.22
N LEU A 104 6.51 5.74 6.60
CA LEU A 104 5.82 6.02 5.33
C LEU A 104 4.86 7.19 5.53
N LEU A 105 4.97 8.24 4.70
CA LEU A 105 4.04 9.36 4.73
C LEU A 105 2.79 9.04 3.90
N VAL A 106 1.63 9.36 4.45
CA VAL A 106 0.32 9.09 3.87
C VAL A 106 -0.46 10.40 3.81
N ALA A 107 -0.85 10.81 2.62
CA ALA A 107 -1.79 11.91 2.45
C ALA A 107 -3.20 11.43 2.82
N ILE A 108 -3.80 12.08 3.82
CA ILE A 108 -5.20 11.92 4.21
C ILE A 108 -5.94 13.25 3.98
N PRO A 109 -7.29 13.31 4.07
CA PRO A 109 -8.02 14.49 3.61
C PRO A 109 -7.61 15.82 4.22
N GLU A 110 -7.27 15.85 5.50
CA GLU A 110 -6.95 17.09 6.22
C GLU A 110 -5.46 17.31 6.44
N GLN A 111 -4.62 16.29 6.29
CA GLN A 111 -3.21 16.35 6.66
C GLN A 111 -2.36 15.22 6.08
N ILE A 112 -1.05 15.31 6.28
CA ILE A 112 -0.11 14.21 6.03
C ILE A 112 0.21 13.57 7.37
N MET A 113 0.10 12.25 7.43
CA MET A 113 0.45 11.46 8.61
C MET A 113 1.50 10.41 8.28
N THR A 114 2.25 9.99 9.29
CA THR A 114 3.05 8.78 9.17
C THR A 114 2.15 7.55 9.30
N LEU A 115 2.52 6.45 8.63
CA LEU A 115 1.77 5.21 8.71
C LEU A 115 1.78 4.64 10.14
N GLY A 116 2.83 4.88 10.93
CA GLY A 116 2.87 4.52 12.34
C GLY A 116 1.80 5.21 13.18
N GLN A 117 1.38 6.42 12.82
CA GLN A 117 0.25 7.09 13.47
C GLN A 117 -1.10 6.51 13.02
N LEU A 118 -1.21 6.01 11.79
CA LEU A 118 -2.42 5.40 11.26
C LEU A 118 -2.58 3.92 11.66
N LEU A 119 -1.49 3.26 12.03
CA LEU A 119 -1.42 1.87 12.48
C LEU A 119 -0.45 1.76 13.68
N PRO A 120 -0.82 2.30 14.85
CA PRO A 120 -0.01 2.18 16.04
C PRO A 120 0.08 0.71 16.47
N HIS A 121 1.24 0.31 17.00
CA HIS A 121 1.51 -1.07 17.44
C HIS A 121 1.25 -2.13 16.34
N ALA A 122 1.59 -1.80 15.09
CA ALA A 122 1.43 -2.69 13.95
C ALA A 122 2.07 -4.07 14.19
N PHE A 123 1.37 -5.12 13.79
CA PHE A 123 1.94 -6.48 13.79
C PHE A 123 3.13 -6.57 12.83
N GLY A 124 4.07 -7.45 13.09
CA GLY A 124 5.28 -7.59 12.27
C GLY A 124 6.28 -8.62 12.81
N PRO A 125 7.47 -8.74 12.20
CA PRO A 125 8.44 -9.79 12.51
C PRO A 125 8.94 -9.84 13.96
N ALA A 126 8.83 -8.75 14.72
CA ALA A 126 9.15 -8.74 16.16
C ALA A 126 8.21 -9.68 16.94
N HIS A 127 6.90 -9.61 16.69
CA HIS A 127 5.89 -10.39 17.38
C HIS A 127 5.97 -11.90 17.06
N LEU A 128 6.42 -12.26 15.86
CA LEU A 128 6.62 -13.66 15.48
C LEU A 128 7.69 -14.37 16.33
N ARG A 129 8.64 -13.61 16.91
CA ARG A 129 9.71 -14.15 17.76
C ARG A 129 9.30 -14.31 19.23
N GLU A 130 8.16 -13.76 19.62
CA GLU A 130 7.62 -13.86 20.98
C GLU A 130 7.00 -15.24 21.25
N VAL A 131 6.53 -15.90 20.19
CA VAL A 131 6.08 -17.29 20.25
C VAL A 131 7.27 -18.19 19.89
N PRO A 132 7.78 -19.03 20.80
CA PRO A 132 8.75 -20.06 20.43
C PRO A 132 8.18 -20.87 19.27
N SER A 133 8.90 -20.92 18.14
CA SER A 133 8.48 -21.70 16.98
C SER A 133 8.09 -23.10 17.43
N ALA A 134 6.83 -23.50 17.20
CA ALA A 134 6.36 -24.87 17.37
C ALA A 134 7.01 -25.85 16.35
N THR A 135 8.08 -25.42 15.67
CA THR A 135 8.68 -26.07 14.52
C THR A 135 10.16 -25.71 14.39
N ALA A 136 10.98 -26.27 15.28
CA ALA A 136 12.15 -27.00 14.78
C ALA A 136 11.66 -28.36 14.24
N ARG A 137 10.83 -28.35 13.18
CA ARG A 137 10.67 -29.57 12.38
C ARG A 137 11.86 -29.60 11.47
N ASN A 138 12.72 -30.59 11.68
CA ASN A 138 13.79 -30.99 10.78
C ASN A 138 13.27 -30.92 9.34
N LEU A 139 13.65 -29.86 8.61
CA LEU A 139 13.59 -29.91 7.16
C LEU A 139 14.64 -30.97 6.77
N PRO A 140 14.27 -32.03 6.02
CA PRO A 140 15.27 -32.95 5.52
C PRO A 140 16.25 -32.16 4.65
N THR A 141 17.53 -32.25 5.00
CA THR A 141 18.62 -31.84 4.13
C THR A 141 18.54 -32.72 2.89
N THR A 142 18.21 -32.12 1.74
CA THR A 142 18.42 -32.78 0.46
C THR A 142 19.93 -32.83 0.22
N ASP A 143 20.48 -34.04 0.21
CA ASP A 143 21.78 -34.36 -0.39
C ASP A 143 21.81 -33.96 -1.87
#